data_AF-A0A380WR85-F1
#
_entry.id   AF-A0A380WR85-F1
#
_cell.length_a   1.000
_cell.length_b   1.000
_cell.length_c   1.000
_cell.angle_alpha   90.00
_cell.angle_beta   90.00
_cell.angle_gamma   90.00
#
_symmetry.space_group_name_H-M   'P 1'
#
loop_
_entity.id
_entity.type
_entity.pdbx_description
1 polymer ?
#
loop_
_entity_poly.entity_id
_entity_poly.type
_entity_poly.pdbx_seq_one_letter_code
_entity_poly.pdbx_strand_id
1 'polypeptide(L)'
;MNYFDGSAFSRDWTSHHIPVWEQLLRERAHEPLRVLEIGSFEGRSALFFLQFLPNCQLTCIDTFEGSVEHRTPGSRHHTDMVEVEARFDANTRPFADRLEKLKAFSIEALSELQRTSRRFDVVYVDGDHHAASAFTDAQQSWDLLASGGIMILDDYLWQPAKPTAERPQAGIDAFLQAKAGEYEVLHSDYQVIIRKTWAPSQRAAPDFTIGGRSIDEASGGSIKPPLVSFVVIAWNYGRYVGATIDSIKAQDYPNFECLVIDNGSTDDSVEVIARHVGNDDRFRIETLPENLGQLGAAFWSLDKIKGGFVSFVDADDVLLSTYASMHVQAHLALRQSVAFTSSSVVETDALGNILATAGGNVGSGSQSQTGNLHAEASVLRLPTVSRQDFQQLSARTALVPKSASGWQWNPGTANMYRASQLRLVRRGGEARYMRSADGYLNFMCHGFGGSALIDVVLSGYRLHGQNAFSNHESSPWLRSGTPEYYRLAEEATLTDIDFLLANAGRYVWMLDGGFWSVLDLITRETPKRLRSFYGDPKVFEIFLANAPKLAPQFRSRVFCREILARYSGSQARKILRAGFGGKLKPRAYGEIALSETRKAASILRKRK
;
A
#
# COMPACT_ATOMS: atom_id res chain seq x y z
N MET A 1 -43.17 -6.24 -7.38
CA MET A 1 -43.78 -6.30 -6.03
C MET A 1 -44.66 -5.07 -5.87
N ASN A 2 -45.78 -5.15 -5.14
CA ASN A 2 -46.47 -3.93 -4.71
C ASN A 2 -45.88 -3.51 -3.36
N TYR A 3 -44.86 -2.64 -3.38
CA TYR A 3 -44.16 -2.19 -2.17
C TYR A 3 -45.05 -1.42 -1.19
N PHE A 4 -46.28 -1.07 -1.57
CA PHE A 4 -47.12 -0.13 -0.82
C PHE A 4 -48.44 -0.74 -0.38
N ASP A 5 -48.60 -2.05 -0.53
CA ASP A 5 -49.84 -2.73 -0.13
C ASP A 5 -50.09 -2.58 1.37
N GLY A 6 -51.31 -2.21 1.74
CA GLY A 6 -51.69 -1.92 3.13
C GLY A 6 -51.18 -0.61 3.73
N SER A 7 -50.50 0.25 2.95
CA SER A 7 -49.99 1.55 3.42
C SER A 7 -50.85 2.73 2.93
N ALA A 8 -50.88 3.83 3.70
CA ALA A 8 -51.69 5.01 3.40
C ALA A 8 -50.80 6.22 3.07
N PHE A 9 -51.05 6.85 1.91
CA PHE A 9 -50.30 8.01 1.44
C PHE A 9 -51.25 9.07 0.91
N SER A 10 -50.94 10.34 1.17
CA SER A 10 -51.63 11.48 0.56
C SER A 10 -51.05 11.86 -0.80
N ARG A 11 -49.79 11.47 -1.07
CA ARG A 11 -49.05 11.82 -2.29
C ARG A 11 -48.15 10.68 -2.77
N ASP A 12 -47.89 10.68 -4.07
CA ASP A 12 -46.93 9.75 -4.69
C ASP A 12 -45.86 10.54 -5.45
N TRP A 13 -44.73 10.74 -4.79
CA TRP A 13 -43.53 11.34 -5.37
C TRP A 13 -42.46 10.29 -5.71
N THR A 14 -42.59 9.06 -5.22
CA THR A 14 -41.49 8.08 -5.26
C THR A 14 -41.65 7.02 -6.36
N SER A 15 -42.88 6.61 -6.70
CA SER A 15 -43.08 5.36 -7.48
C SER A 15 -42.41 5.38 -8.85
N HIS A 16 -42.25 6.55 -9.46
CA HIS A 16 -41.67 6.70 -10.78
C HIS A 16 -40.13 6.54 -10.81
N HIS A 17 -39.46 6.65 -9.65
CA HIS A 17 -38.02 6.43 -9.51
C HIS A 17 -37.64 4.97 -9.24
N ILE A 18 -38.57 4.16 -8.71
CA ILE A 18 -38.34 2.78 -8.30
C ILE A 18 -37.67 1.90 -9.36
N PRO A 19 -38.06 1.92 -10.65
CA PRO A 19 -37.41 1.06 -11.65
C PRO A 19 -35.90 1.30 -11.77
N VAL A 20 -35.45 2.55 -11.64
CA VAL A 20 -34.03 2.90 -11.67
C VAL A 20 -33.34 2.38 -10.40
N TRP A 21 -33.95 2.58 -9.24
CA TRP A 21 -33.40 2.11 -7.97
C TRP A 21 -33.28 0.59 -7.91
N GLU A 22 -34.31 -0.13 -8.36
CA GLU A 22 -34.27 -1.60 -8.47
C GLU A 22 -33.11 -2.05 -9.36
N GLN A 23 -32.90 -1.42 -10.51
CA GLN A 23 -31.82 -1.76 -11.42
C GLN A 23 -30.45 -1.59 -10.75
N LEU A 24 -30.25 -0.49 -10.04
CA LEU A 24 -28.94 -0.15 -9.43
C LEU A 24 -28.63 -0.96 -8.17
N LEU A 25 -29.65 -1.39 -7.42
CA LEU A 25 -29.49 -2.06 -6.13
C LEU A 25 -29.66 -3.59 -6.19
N ARG A 26 -30.16 -4.14 -7.31
CA ARG A 26 -30.51 -5.58 -7.44
C ARG A 26 -29.38 -6.52 -7.03
N GLU A 27 -28.15 -6.23 -7.46
CA GLU A 27 -27.00 -7.11 -7.21
C GLU A 27 -26.66 -7.19 -5.72
N ARG A 28 -26.93 -6.12 -4.97
CA ARG A 28 -26.62 -6.00 -3.53
C ARG A 28 -27.83 -6.24 -2.63
N ALA A 29 -28.99 -6.60 -3.19
CA ALA A 29 -30.25 -6.67 -2.43
C ALA A 29 -30.23 -7.67 -1.26
N HIS A 30 -29.37 -8.68 -1.31
CA HIS A 30 -29.22 -9.70 -0.28
C HIS A 30 -28.22 -9.31 0.83
N GLU A 31 -27.43 -8.26 0.64
CA GLU A 31 -26.42 -7.81 1.59
C GLU A 31 -27.08 -7.09 2.80
N PRO A 32 -26.44 -7.11 3.98
CA PRO A 32 -26.91 -6.37 5.16
C PRO A 32 -26.55 -4.87 5.07
N LEU A 33 -27.16 -4.17 4.11
CA LEU A 33 -26.84 -2.77 3.78
C LEU A 33 -27.30 -1.80 4.87
N ARG A 34 -26.53 -0.73 5.09
CA ARG A 34 -26.99 0.43 5.86
C ARG A 34 -27.48 1.52 4.93
N VAL A 35 -28.72 1.97 5.11
CA VAL A 35 -29.36 2.99 4.28
C VAL A 35 -29.60 4.24 5.12
N LEU A 36 -29.28 5.40 4.57
CA LEU A 36 -29.59 6.71 5.14
C LEU A 36 -30.59 7.42 4.22
N GLU A 37 -31.66 7.93 4.81
CA GLU A 37 -32.68 8.71 4.12
C GLU A 37 -32.87 10.06 4.81
N ILE A 38 -32.80 11.15 4.04
CA ILE A 38 -33.09 12.51 4.50
C ILE A 38 -34.34 12.99 3.78
N GLY A 39 -35.33 13.46 4.53
CA GLY A 39 -36.64 13.87 4.00
C GLY A 39 -37.56 12.67 3.78
N SER A 40 -38.06 12.11 4.87
CA SER A 40 -38.80 10.84 4.87
C SER A 40 -40.31 11.00 4.65
N PHE A 41 -40.86 12.20 4.90
CA PHE A 41 -42.26 12.54 4.67
C PHE A 41 -43.25 11.47 5.19
N GLU A 42 -44.00 10.78 4.32
CA GLU A 42 -44.97 9.71 4.69
C GLU A 42 -44.37 8.28 4.62
N GLY A 43 -43.09 8.14 4.27
CA GLY A 43 -42.33 6.89 4.33
C GLY A 43 -42.37 6.02 3.08
N ARG A 44 -42.68 6.59 1.92
CA ARG A 44 -42.82 5.82 0.67
C ARG A 44 -41.46 5.30 0.16
N SER A 45 -40.44 6.15 0.13
CA SER A 45 -39.04 5.78 -0.10
C SER A 45 -38.53 4.79 0.95
N ALA A 46 -38.78 5.06 2.23
CA ALA A 46 -38.43 4.16 3.33
C ALA A 46 -38.98 2.73 3.12
N LEU A 47 -40.26 2.62 2.75
CA LEU A 47 -40.89 1.33 2.49
C LEU A 47 -40.31 0.59 1.28
N PHE A 48 -39.91 1.31 0.24
CA PHE A 48 -39.16 0.71 -0.87
C PHE A 48 -37.85 0.10 -0.36
N PHE A 49 -37.02 0.86 0.37
CA PHE A 49 -35.74 0.35 0.85
C PHE A 49 -35.92 -0.84 1.81
N LEU A 50 -36.88 -0.78 2.73
CA LEU A 50 -37.12 -1.83 3.71
C LEU A 50 -37.61 -3.14 3.07
N GLN A 51 -38.40 -3.06 2.00
CA GLN A 51 -38.94 -4.24 1.33
C GLN A 51 -38.03 -4.78 0.23
N PHE A 52 -37.37 -3.91 -0.55
CA PHE A 52 -36.47 -4.33 -1.62
C PHE A 52 -35.14 -4.85 -1.07
N LEU A 53 -34.66 -4.29 0.05
CA LEU A 53 -33.44 -4.71 0.73
C LEU A 53 -33.81 -5.41 2.06
N PRO A 54 -34.18 -6.69 2.04
CA PRO A 54 -34.73 -7.39 3.21
C PRO A 54 -33.80 -7.47 4.42
N ASN A 55 -32.49 -7.27 4.24
CA ASN A 55 -31.49 -7.32 5.31
C ASN A 55 -30.97 -5.93 5.71
N CYS A 56 -31.54 -4.85 5.18
CA CYS A 56 -31.02 -3.52 5.45
C CYS A 56 -31.39 -2.98 6.85
N GLN A 57 -30.55 -2.09 7.36
CA GLN A 57 -30.84 -1.19 8.47
C GLN A 57 -31.03 0.23 7.91
N LEU A 58 -32.21 0.80 8.09
CA LEU A 58 -32.58 2.11 7.55
C LEU A 58 -32.58 3.17 8.67
N THR A 59 -31.85 4.26 8.46
CA THR A 59 -31.92 5.46 9.31
C THR A 59 -32.62 6.57 8.52
N CYS A 60 -33.74 7.05 9.03
CA CYS A 60 -34.53 8.13 8.46
C CYS A 60 -34.35 9.42 9.26
N ILE A 61 -34.03 10.53 8.60
CA ILE A 61 -33.90 11.86 9.21
C ILE A 61 -34.95 12.78 8.60
N ASP A 62 -35.84 13.30 9.43
CA ASP A 62 -36.82 14.31 9.04
C ASP A 62 -37.25 15.13 10.26
N THR A 63 -37.53 16.42 10.07
CA THR A 63 -38.08 17.26 11.13
C THR A 63 -39.57 16.99 11.36
N PHE A 64 -40.27 16.51 10.33
CA PHE A 64 -41.73 16.45 10.20
C PHE A 64 -42.39 17.81 10.45
N GLU A 65 -41.69 18.91 10.15
CA GLU A 65 -42.28 20.25 10.19
C GLU A 65 -42.60 20.80 8.79
N GLY A 66 -42.10 20.14 7.75
CA GLY A 66 -42.31 20.49 6.34
C GLY A 66 -41.60 21.77 5.91
N SER A 67 -41.33 21.87 4.60
CA SER A 67 -40.74 23.04 3.94
C SER A 67 -41.75 24.19 3.76
N VAL A 68 -41.29 25.34 3.27
CA VAL A 68 -42.10 26.59 3.11
C VAL A 68 -43.40 26.35 2.35
N GLU A 69 -43.37 25.54 1.30
CA GLU A 69 -44.50 25.20 0.43
C GLU A 69 -45.57 24.33 1.12
N HIS A 70 -45.22 23.61 2.19
CA HIS A 70 -46.16 22.86 3.02
C HIS A 70 -46.89 23.77 4.00
N ARG A 71 -46.21 24.83 4.46
CA ARG A 71 -46.74 25.78 5.46
C ARG A 71 -47.54 26.94 4.84
N THR A 72 -47.33 27.24 3.56
CA THR A 72 -47.98 28.39 2.88
C THR A 72 -49.47 28.14 2.59
N PRO A 73 -50.41 28.91 3.17
CA PRO A 73 -51.84 28.75 2.89
C PRO A 73 -52.17 28.99 1.42
N GLY A 74 -52.90 28.05 0.80
CA GLY A 74 -53.26 28.09 -0.63
C GLY A 74 -52.19 27.51 -1.58
N SER A 75 -51.04 27.07 -1.05
CA SER A 75 -50.08 26.28 -1.81
C SER A 75 -50.71 24.94 -2.23
N ARG A 76 -50.47 24.53 -3.48
CA ARG A 76 -50.81 23.17 -3.95
C ARG A 76 -50.12 22.08 -3.12
N HIS A 77 -49.07 22.44 -2.37
CA HIS A 77 -48.31 21.54 -1.52
C HIS A 77 -48.68 21.59 -0.03
N HIS A 78 -49.67 22.41 0.36
CA HIS A 78 -50.10 22.52 1.75
C HIS A 78 -50.58 21.17 2.32
N THR A 79 -50.10 20.81 3.51
CA THR A 79 -50.48 19.58 4.22
C THR A 79 -50.28 19.73 5.74
N ASP A 80 -51.00 18.93 6.52
CA ASP A 80 -50.80 18.84 7.97
C ASP A 80 -49.64 17.90 8.27
N MET A 81 -48.52 18.47 8.72
CA MET A 81 -47.31 17.71 8.97
C MET A 81 -47.40 16.77 10.19
N VAL A 82 -48.34 17.02 11.12
CA VAL A 82 -48.62 16.10 12.22
C VAL A 82 -49.26 14.81 11.68
N GLU A 83 -50.16 14.93 10.72
CA GLU A 83 -50.73 13.76 10.05
C GLU A 83 -49.72 13.04 9.17
N VAL A 84 -48.82 13.77 8.51
CA VAL A 84 -47.71 13.19 7.71
C VAL A 84 -46.84 12.30 8.59
N GLU A 85 -46.41 12.80 9.77
CA GLU A 85 -45.63 12.02 10.71
C GLU A 85 -46.40 10.78 11.21
N ALA A 86 -47.69 10.95 11.54
CA ALA A 86 -48.52 9.84 11.97
C ALA A 86 -48.67 8.76 10.87
N ARG A 87 -48.73 9.17 9.59
CA ARG A 87 -48.74 8.25 8.45
C ARG A 87 -47.39 7.55 8.27
N PHE A 88 -46.27 8.27 8.39
CA PHE A 88 -44.92 7.66 8.40
C PHE A 88 -44.80 6.57 9.46
N ASP A 89 -45.20 6.89 10.70
CA ASP A 89 -45.10 5.95 11.82
C ASP A 89 -46.04 4.75 11.63
N ALA A 90 -47.23 4.95 11.07
CA ALA A 90 -48.16 3.86 10.77
C ALA A 90 -47.66 2.94 9.65
N ASN A 91 -47.16 3.54 8.55
CA ASN A 91 -46.67 2.81 7.37
C ASN A 91 -45.42 1.99 7.69
N THR A 92 -44.51 2.53 8.50
CA THR A 92 -43.22 1.90 8.79
C THR A 92 -43.21 1.00 10.02
N ARG A 93 -44.27 1.03 10.85
CA ARG A 93 -44.42 0.19 12.05
C ARG A 93 -44.05 -1.28 11.87
N PRO A 94 -44.37 -1.97 10.76
CA PRO A 94 -44.01 -3.37 10.58
C PRO A 94 -42.51 -3.66 10.54
N PHE A 95 -41.67 -2.63 10.36
CA PHE A 95 -40.22 -2.73 10.20
C PHE A 95 -39.44 -2.03 11.33
N ALA A 96 -40.08 -1.82 12.49
CA ALA A 96 -39.50 -1.06 13.60
C ALA A 96 -38.17 -1.64 14.15
N ASP A 97 -37.88 -2.92 13.90
CA ASP A 97 -36.63 -3.60 14.25
C ASP A 97 -35.46 -3.28 13.31
N ARG A 98 -35.76 -2.72 12.13
CA ARG A 98 -34.80 -2.37 11.07
C ARG A 98 -34.80 -0.90 10.71
N LEU A 99 -35.57 -0.09 11.43
CA LEU A 99 -35.76 1.33 11.18
C LEU A 99 -35.37 2.15 12.42
N GLU A 100 -34.55 3.16 12.19
CA GLU A 100 -34.25 4.22 13.15
C GLU A 100 -34.79 5.55 12.63
N LYS A 101 -35.76 6.12 13.34
CA LYS A 101 -36.32 7.44 13.06
C LYS A 101 -35.60 8.50 13.90
N LEU A 102 -34.92 9.43 13.24
CA LEU A 102 -34.26 10.59 13.85
C LEU A 102 -35.07 11.86 13.53
N LYS A 103 -35.87 12.32 14.51
CA LYS A 103 -36.64 13.56 14.39
C LYS A 103 -35.77 14.77 14.74
N ALA A 104 -35.06 15.31 13.76
CA ALA A 104 -34.14 16.44 13.93
C ALA A 104 -33.86 17.14 12.60
N PHE A 105 -33.22 18.31 12.64
CA PHE A 105 -32.65 18.90 11.44
C PHE A 105 -31.50 18.02 10.92
N SER A 106 -31.40 17.88 9.60
CA SER A 106 -30.37 17.06 8.95
C SER A 106 -28.96 17.45 9.39
N ILE A 107 -28.67 18.75 9.50
CA ILE A 107 -27.36 19.25 9.95
C ILE A 107 -26.96 18.74 11.35
N GLU A 108 -27.91 18.61 12.27
CA GLU A 108 -27.66 18.14 13.63
C GLU A 108 -27.51 16.62 13.67
N ALA A 109 -28.43 15.91 13.01
CA ALA A 109 -28.43 14.45 12.97
C ALA A 109 -27.20 13.91 12.23
N LEU A 110 -26.85 14.47 11.06
CA LEU A 110 -25.68 14.05 10.30
C LEU A 110 -24.38 14.30 11.07
N SER A 111 -24.26 15.45 11.76
CA SER A 111 -23.11 15.73 12.62
C SER A 111 -22.94 14.69 13.74
N GLU A 112 -24.04 14.25 14.35
CA GLU A 112 -24.01 13.23 15.40
C GLU A 112 -23.66 11.83 14.84
N LEU A 113 -24.18 11.48 13.67
CA LEU A 113 -23.83 10.25 12.96
C LEU A 113 -22.35 10.23 12.55
N GLN A 114 -21.79 11.37 12.17
CA GLN A 114 -20.35 11.52 11.88
C GLN A 114 -19.52 11.33 13.15
N ARG A 115 -19.92 11.94 14.27
CA ARG A 115 -19.25 11.81 15.58
C ARG A 115 -19.18 10.37 16.06
N THR A 116 -20.24 9.59 15.81
CA THR A 116 -20.31 8.16 16.13
C THR A 116 -19.65 7.25 15.08
N SER A 117 -19.00 7.85 14.06
CA SER A 117 -18.30 7.13 12.98
C SER A 117 -19.19 6.12 12.23
N ARG A 118 -20.50 6.41 12.11
CA ARG A 118 -21.41 5.57 11.34
C ARG A 118 -21.12 5.68 9.84
N ARG A 119 -21.41 4.63 9.08
CA ARG A 119 -21.24 4.57 7.63
C ARG A 119 -22.47 3.97 6.97
N PHE A 120 -22.74 4.39 5.74
CA PHE A 120 -23.91 3.93 4.96
C PHE A 120 -23.48 3.47 3.58
N ASP A 121 -24.16 2.45 3.07
CA ASP A 121 -23.97 1.86 1.74
C ASP A 121 -24.83 2.56 0.68
N VAL A 122 -25.99 3.06 1.11
CA VAL A 122 -26.93 3.81 0.27
C VAL A 122 -27.34 5.07 1.04
N VAL A 123 -27.31 6.21 0.35
CA VAL A 123 -27.80 7.49 0.85
C VAL A 123 -28.85 8.02 -0.11
N TYR A 124 -30.01 8.44 0.39
CA TYR A 124 -31.04 9.15 -0.34
C TYR A 124 -31.26 10.53 0.30
N VAL A 125 -31.16 11.59 -0.51
CA VAL A 125 -31.28 12.98 -0.06
C VAL A 125 -32.45 13.64 -0.79
N ASP A 126 -33.53 13.90 -0.05
CA ASP A 126 -34.75 14.59 -0.48
C ASP A 126 -35.22 15.59 0.59
N GLY A 127 -34.29 16.46 1.03
CA GLY A 127 -34.47 17.38 2.15
C GLY A 127 -35.12 18.73 1.78
N ASP A 128 -34.55 19.82 2.27
CA ASP A 128 -35.04 21.18 1.98
C ASP A 128 -34.64 21.65 0.57
N HIS A 129 -35.52 22.43 -0.07
CA HIS A 129 -35.34 22.82 -1.48
C HIS A 129 -34.38 24.01 -1.71
N HIS A 130 -33.75 24.56 -0.67
CA HIS A 130 -32.75 25.63 -0.85
C HIS A 130 -31.40 25.04 -1.27
N ALA A 131 -30.71 25.75 -2.16
CA ALA A 131 -29.42 25.33 -2.69
C ALA A 131 -28.37 25.08 -1.59
N ALA A 132 -28.36 25.92 -0.55
CA ALA A 132 -27.41 25.79 0.57
C ALA A 132 -27.70 24.54 1.41
N SER A 133 -28.98 24.21 1.64
CA SER A 133 -29.40 23.02 2.38
C SER A 133 -29.04 21.75 1.60
N ALA A 134 -29.42 21.69 0.31
CA ALA A 134 -29.12 20.55 -0.56
C ALA A 134 -27.60 20.28 -0.66
N PHE A 135 -26.78 21.32 -0.80
CA PHE A 135 -25.32 21.18 -0.77
C PHE A 135 -24.82 20.62 0.57
N THR A 136 -25.35 21.15 1.69
CA THR A 136 -24.93 20.77 3.04
C THR A 136 -25.28 19.33 3.36
N ASP A 137 -26.49 18.89 2.99
CA ASP A 137 -26.96 17.52 3.18
C ASP A 137 -26.16 16.55 2.31
N ALA A 138 -25.93 16.87 1.04
CA ALA A 138 -25.11 16.07 0.14
C ALA A 138 -23.67 15.94 0.66
N GLN A 139 -23.05 17.04 1.09
CA GLN A 139 -21.68 17.06 1.60
C GLN A 139 -21.54 16.24 2.90
N GLN A 140 -22.39 16.47 3.90
CA GLN A 140 -22.29 15.74 5.17
C GLN A 140 -22.60 14.24 4.99
N SER A 141 -23.56 13.91 4.13
CA SER A 141 -23.89 12.52 3.82
C SER A 141 -22.80 11.84 2.99
N TRP A 142 -22.06 12.59 2.16
CA TRP A 142 -20.92 12.06 1.42
C TRP A 142 -19.82 11.54 2.33
N ASP A 143 -19.59 12.23 3.44
CA ASP A 143 -18.57 11.84 4.44
C ASP A 143 -19.00 10.59 5.22
N LEU A 144 -20.32 10.32 5.27
CA LEU A 144 -20.91 9.12 5.85
C LEU A 144 -21.06 7.95 4.85
N LEU A 145 -21.03 8.23 3.54
CA LEU A 145 -21.14 7.22 2.49
C LEU A 145 -19.85 6.39 2.37
N ALA A 146 -20.00 5.06 2.40
CA ALA A 146 -18.92 4.10 2.21
C ALA A 146 -18.37 4.15 0.77
N SER A 147 -17.11 3.72 0.59
CA SER A 147 -16.56 3.55 -0.77
C SER A 147 -17.36 2.50 -1.54
N GLY A 148 -17.64 2.75 -2.82
CA GLY A 148 -18.56 1.94 -3.61
C GLY A 148 -20.05 2.13 -3.29
N GLY A 149 -20.38 2.92 -2.27
CA GLY A 149 -21.75 3.27 -1.90
C GLY A 149 -22.45 4.12 -2.95
N ILE A 150 -23.78 4.08 -2.96
CA ILE A 150 -24.63 4.81 -3.90
C ILE A 150 -25.29 5.99 -3.18
N MET A 151 -25.24 7.17 -3.78
CA MET A 151 -25.97 8.35 -3.33
C MET A 151 -26.99 8.76 -4.39
N ILE A 152 -28.23 8.95 -3.96
CA ILE A 152 -29.36 9.40 -4.75
C ILE A 152 -29.68 10.82 -4.27
N LEU A 153 -29.49 11.80 -5.15
CA LEU A 153 -29.79 13.21 -4.90
C LEU A 153 -31.08 13.56 -5.64
N ASP A 154 -32.13 13.86 -4.90
CA ASP A 154 -33.45 14.14 -5.47
C ASP A 154 -33.61 15.59 -5.94
N ASP A 155 -34.69 15.86 -6.67
CA ASP A 155 -35.13 17.20 -7.05
C ASP A 155 -34.13 18.03 -7.89
N TYR A 156 -33.22 17.35 -8.60
CA TYR A 156 -32.22 18.01 -9.44
C TYR A 156 -32.85 18.88 -10.54
N LEU A 157 -34.00 18.49 -11.08
CA LEU A 157 -34.75 19.28 -12.08
C LEU A 157 -35.98 20.00 -11.50
N TRP A 158 -36.06 20.16 -10.18
CA TRP A 158 -37.21 20.76 -9.52
C TRP A 158 -37.32 22.28 -9.78
N GLN A 159 -38.49 22.70 -10.29
CA GLN A 159 -38.88 24.09 -10.54
C GLN A 159 -37.77 24.98 -11.14
N PRO A 160 -37.31 24.72 -12.37
CA PRO A 160 -36.16 25.42 -12.96
C PRO A 160 -36.36 26.94 -13.12
N ALA A 161 -37.60 27.44 -13.05
CA ALA A 161 -37.95 28.85 -13.11
C ALA A 161 -37.72 29.63 -11.80
N LYS A 162 -37.49 28.96 -10.66
CA LYS A 162 -37.20 29.61 -9.37
C LYS A 162 -35.80 30.26 -9.36
N PRO A 163 -35.55 31.26 -8.47
CA PRO A 163 -34.21 31.79 -8.24
C PRO A 163 -33.20 30.68 -7.90
N THR A 164 -31.94 30.84 -8.30
CA THR A 164 -30.88 29.83 -8.08
C THR A 164 -30.72 29.41 -6.62
N ALA A 165 -30.88 30.31 -5.66
CA ALA A 165 -30.78 30.00 -4.23
C ALA A 165 -31.92 29.11 -3.70
N GLU A 166 -33.05 29.07 -4.41
CA GLU A 166 -34.26 28.32 -4.05
C GLU A 166 -34.44 27.06 -4.91
N ARG A 167 -33.35 26.51 -5.47
CA ARG A 167 -33.37 25.28 -6.26
C ARG A 167 -32.30 24.31 -5.78
N PRO A 168 -32.64 23.03 -5.52
CA PRO A 168 -31.66 22.00 -5.13
C PRO A 168 -30.54 21.84 -6.15
N GLN A 169 -30.87 21.97 -7.45
CA GLN A 169 -29.93 21.86 -8.56
C GLN A 169 -28.61 22.60 -8.32
N ALA A 170 -28.66 23.86 -7.88
CA ALA A 170 -27.45 24.67 -7.69
C ALA A 170 -26.58 24.17 -6.54
N GLY A 171 -27.20 23.62 -5.48
CA GLY A 171 -26.49 22.98 -4.38
C GLY A 171 -25.87 21.65 -4.79
N ILE A 172 -26.62 20.85 -5.54
CA ILE A 172 -26.15 19.57 -6.10
C ILE A 172 -24.98 19.80 -7.06
N ASP A 173 -25.08 20.78 -7.97
CA ASP A 173 -24.00 21.15 -8.90
C ASP A 173 -22.72 21.56 -8.16
N ALA A 174 -22.85 22.40 -7.12
CA ALA A 174 -21.71 22.81 -6.30
C ALA A 174 -21.07 21.62 -5.56
N PHE A 175 -21.89 20.68 -5.07
CA PHE A 175 -21.41 19.47 -4.41
C PHE A 175 -20.69 18.54 -5.40
N LEU A 176 -21.30 18.26 -6.55
CA LEU A 176 -20.70 17.42 -7.60
C LEU A 176 -19.39 18.03 -8.10
N GLN A 177 -19.33 19.35 -8.27
CA GLN A 177 -18.09 20.05 -8.60
C GLN A 177 -17.03 19.89 -7.51
N ALA A 178 -17.42 20.01 -6.23
CA ALA A 178 -16.51 19.83 -5.10
C ALA A 178 -15.96 18.39 -4.98
N LYS A 179 -16.69 17.39 -5.47
CA LYS A 179 -16.30 15.97 -5.47
C LYS A 179 -15.88 15.44 -6.84
N ALA A 180 -15.56 16.32 -7.79
CA ALA A 180 -15.18 15.93 -9.13
C ALA A 180 -14.01 14.93 -9.13
N GLY A 181 -14.21 13.77 -9.76
CA GLY A 181 -13.22 12.67 -9.81
C GLY A 181 -13.32 11.66 -8.67
N GLU A 182 -14.17 11.88 -7.66
CA GLU A 182 -14.42 10.95 -6.55
C GLU A 182 -15.70 10.12 -6.72
N TYR A 183 -16.35 10.20 -7.89
CA TYR A 183 -17.58 9.47 -8.17
C TYR A 183 -17.73 9.05 -9.64
N GLU A 184 -18.61 8.08 -9.86
CA GLU A 184 -19.15 7.67 -11.16
C GLU A 184 -20.64 8.06 -11.21
N VAL A 185 -21.10 8.67 -12.31
CA VAL A 185 -22.52 8.97 -12.50
C VAL A 185 -23.23 7.71 -13.01
N LEU A 186 -24.21 7.23 -12.25
CA LEU A 186 -25.02 6.07 -12.62
C LEU A 186 -26.32 6.46 -13.33
N HIS A 187 -26.87 7.62 -12.96
CA HIS A 187 -28.11 8.15 -13.53
C HIS A 187 -28.14 9.68 -13.39
N SER A 188 -28.73 10.36 -14.35
CA SER A 188 -28.88 11.83 -14.34
C SER A 188 -30.14 12.21 -15.12
N ASP A 189 -31.21 12.48 -14.40
CA ASP A 189 -32.46 13.05 -14.90
C ASP A 189 -33.05 13.94 -13.79
N TYR A 190 -34.32 13.78 -13.42
CA TYR A 190 -34.90 14.42 -12.25
C TYR A 190 -34.11 14.15 -10.95
N GLN A 191 -33.45 12.97 -10.88
CA GLN A 191 -32.49 12.60 -9.84
C GLN A 191 -31.08 12.50 -10.41
N VAL A 192 -30.08 12.85 -9.60
CA VAL A 192 -28.69 12.51 -9.89
C VAL A 192 -28.27 11.37 -8.96
N ILE A 193 -27.88 10.24 -9.54
CA ILE A 193 -27.43 9.07 -8.79
C ILE A 193 -25.96 8.84 -9.09
N ILE A 194 -25.14 8.81 -8.05
CA ILE A 194 -23.70 8.65 -8.14
C ILE A 194 -23.21 7.48 -7.29
N ARG A 195 -22.12 6.83 -7.73
CA ARG A 195 -21.38 5.85 -6.95
C ARG A 195 -20.08 6.48 -6.46
N LYS A 196 -19.80 6.40 -5.17
CA LYS A 196 -18.53 6.84 -4.61
C LYS A 196 -17.40 5.95 -5.10
N THR A 197 -16.47 6.51 -5.85
CA THR A 197 -15.29 5.76 -6.27
C THR A 197 -14.32 5.64 -5.10
N TRP A 198 -13.42 4.67 -5.21
CA TRP A 198 -12.31 4.52 -4.27
C TRP A 198 -11.44 5.80 -4.28
N ALA A 199 -11.75 6.73 -3.38
CA ALA A 199 -10.84 7.76 -2.94
C ALA A 199 -10.28 7.30 -1.59
N PRO A 200 -8.94 7.23 -1.40
CA PRO A 200 -8.37 6.97 -0.08
C PRO A 200 -9.07 7.89 0.91
N SER A 201 -9.63 7.33 1.98
CA SER A 201 -10.37 8.10 2.98
C SER A 201 -9.63 9.40 3.28
N GLN A 202 -10.21 10.55 2.92
CA GLN A 202 -9.79 11.82 3.50
C GLN A 202 -10.21 11.81 4.98
N ARG A 203 -9.54 10.98 5.79
CA ARG A 203 -9.23 11.42 7.15
C ARG A 203 -8.47 12.72 6.94
N ALA A 204 -8.86 13.80 7.63
CA ALA A 204 -8.12 15.06 7.64
C ALA A 204 -6.64 14.71 7.61
N ALA A 205 -5.95 15.07 6.52
CA ALA A 205 -4.55 14.74 6.38
C ALA A 205 -3.89 15.26 7.67
N PRO A 206 -3.09 14.43 8.37
CA PRO A 206 -2.29 14.95 9.47
C PRO A 206 -1.66 16.26 9.02
N ASP A 207 -1.68 17.33 9.81
CA ASP A 207 -1.07 18.60 9.42
C ASP A 207 0.45 18.44 9.22
N PHE A 208 0.87 17.98 8.04
CA PHE A 208 2.28 17.77 7.71
C PHE A 208 2.95 19.14 7.74
N THR A 209 4.04 19.29 8.47
CA THR A 209 4.70 20.59 8.59
C THR A 209 6.09 20.60 7.97
N ILE A 210 6.51 21.74 7.43
CA ILE A 210 7.91 22.03 7.07
C ILE A 210 8.35 23.22 7.90
N GLY A 211 9.34 23.03 8.78
CA GLY A 211 9.80 24.10 9.67
C GLY A 211 8.67 24.67 10.56
N GLY A 212 7.71 23.82 10.94
CA GLY A 212 6.57 24.18 11.79
C GLY A 212 5.40 24.87 11.08
N ARG A 213 5.41 25.00 9.74
CA ARG A 213 4.27 25.51 8.95
C ARG A 213 3.58 24.38 8.22
N SER A 214 2.25 24.41 8.13
CA SER A 214 1.48 23.42 7.39
C SER A 214 1.92 23.35 5.92
N ILE A 215 2.06 22.14 5.37
CA ILE A 215 2.37 21.92 3.97
C ILE A 215 1.21 22.32 3.07
N ASP A 216 -0.02 22.18 3.56
CA ASP A 216 -1.21 22.53 2.80
C ASP A 216 -1.28 24.05 2.64
N GLU A 217 -0.98 24.80 3.70
CA GLU A 217 -0.81 26.26 3.63
C GLU A 217 0.33 26.66 2.68
N ALA A 218 1.48 25.97 2.76
CA ALA A 218 2.66 26.31 1.98
C ALA A 218 2.54 25.93 0.48
N SER A 219 1.74 24.93 0.14
CA SER A 219 1.65 24.34 -1.21
C SER A 219 0.27 24.44 -1.86
N GLY A 220 -0.74 24.94 -1.14
CA GLY A 220 -2.12 24.95 -1.61
C GLY A 220 -2.69 23.54 -1.85
N GLY A 221 -2.27 22.55 -1.05
CA GLY A 221 -2.68 21.14 -1.17
C GLY A 221 -2.07 20.38 -2.37
N SER A 222 -1.12 20.98 -3.10
CA SER A 222 -0.46 20.33 -4.24
C SER A 222 0.57 19.27 -3.84
N ILE A 223 1.12 19.36 -2.63
CA ILE A 223 2.04 18.36 -2.07
C ILE A 223 1.27 17.52 -1.06
N LYS A 224 1.19 16.21 -1.32
CA LYS A 224 0.45 15.25 -0.49
C LYS A 224 1.40 14.29 0.22
N PRO A 225 0.98 13.73 1.36
CA PRO A 225 1.77 12.70 2.01
C PRO A 225 1.87 11.42 1.19
N PRO A 226 2.97 10.68 1.32
CA PRO A 226 3.20 9.49 0.50
C PRO A 226 2.25 8.35 0.90
N LEU A 227 1.66 7.66 -0.08
CA LEU A 227 0.91 6.43 0.18
C LEU A 227 1.88 5.28 0.48
N VAL A 228 1.62 4.55 1.57
CA VAL A 228 2.31 3.30 1.93
C VAL A 228 1.48 2.11 1.47
N SER A 229 2.09 1.17 0.75
CA SER A 229 1.47 -0.12 0.42
C SER A 229 2.08 -1.22 1.29
N PHE A 230 1.26 -1.83 2.14
CA PHE A 230 1.59 -3.08 2.78
C PHE A 230 1.24 -4.24 1.87
N VAL A 231 2.11 -5.25 1.79
CA VAL A 231 1.85 -6.49 1.05
C VAL A 231 2.07 -7.66 1.99
N VAL A 232 1.00 -8.40 2.29
CA VAL A 232 1.05 -9.63 3.09
C VAL A 232 0.93 -10.82 2.15
N ILE A 233 1.88 -11.75 2.19
CA ILE A 233 1.86 -12.95 1.35
C ILE A 233 1.68 -14.16 2.28
N ALA A 234 0.50 -14.77 2.24
CA ALA A 234 0.14 -15.89 3.10
C ALA A 234 0.10 -17.21 2.31
N TRP A 235 0.67 -18.26 2.87
CA TRP A 235 0.56 -19.62 2.32
C TRP A 235 0.52 -20.66 3.45
N ASN A 236 -0.68 -21.07 3.86
CA ASN A 236 -0.94 -21.93 5.02
C ASN A 236 -0.61 -21.29 6.40
N TYR A 237 -1.03 -20.03 6.59
CA TYR A 237 -0.75 -19.21 7.77
C TYR A 237 -2.01 -18.75 8.52
N GLY A 238 -3.13 -19.48 8.40
CA GLY A 238 -4.40 -19.11 9.05
C GLY A 238 -4.26 -18.83 10.55
N ARG A 239 -3.36 -19.57 11.22
CA ARG A 239 -3.07 -19.41 12.65
C ARG A 239 -2.42 -18.09 13.07
N TYR A 240 -1.81 -17.32 12.14
CA TYR A 240 -1.09 -16.09 12.47
C TYR A 240 -1.54 -14.86 11.68
N VAL A 241 -1.99 -15.04 10.43
CA VAL A 241 -2.27 -13.94 9.50
C VAL A 241 -3.29 -12.93 10.02
N GLY A 242 -4.22 -13.35 10.89
CA GLY A 242 -5.15 -12.45 11.55
C GLY A 242 -4.45 -11.38 12.39
N ALA A 243 -3.48 -11.78 13.22
CA ALA A 243 -2.71 -10.84 14.05
C ALA A 243 -1.86 -9.88 13.20
N THR A 244 -1.30 -10.36 12.08
CA THR A 244 -0.58 -9.54 11.12
C THR A 244 -1.50 -8.46 10.54
N ILE A 245 -2.68 -8.84 10.04
CA ILE A 245 -3.68 -7.90 9.49
C ILE A 245 -4.10 -6.86 10.53
N ASP A 246 -4.41 -7.31 11.75
CA ASP A 246 -4.83 -6.41 12.83
C ASP A 246 -3.73 -5.42 13.22
N SER A 247 -2.46 -5.83 13.19
CA SER A 247 -1.32 -4.94 13.46
C SER A 247 -1.13 -3.86 12.38
N ILE A 248 -1.47 -4.16 11.12
CA ILE A 248 -1.47 -3.19 10.01
C ILE A 248 -2.66 -2.25 10.15
N LYS A 249 -3.84 -2.74 10.58
CA LYS A 249 -5.01 -1.88 10.84
C LYS A 249 -4.73 -0.80 11.88
N ALA A 250 -3.91 -1.14 12.88
CA ALA A 250 -3.54 -0.31 14.01
C ALA A 250 -2.43 0.73 13.73
N GLN A 251 -1.97 0.86 12.47
CA GLN A 251 -0.95 1.85 12.12
C GLN A 251 -1.43 3.29 12.38
N ASP A 252 -0.55 4.10 12.96
CA ASP A 252 -0.79 5.52 13.26
C ASP A 252 -0.78 6.39 11.99
N TYR A 253 -0.02 5.97 10.98
CA TYR A 253 0.05 6.62 9.68
C TYR A 253 -1.21 6.30 8.87
N PRO A 254 -2.08 7.29 8.56
CA PRO A 254 -3.41 6.99 8.03
C PRO A 254 -3.42 6.73 6.51
N ASN A 255 -2.39 7.17 5.78
CA ASN A 255 -2.36 7.11 4.32
C ASN A 255 -1.70 5.81 3.82
N PHE A 256 -2.39 4.68 3.99
CA PHE A 256 -1.93 3.39 3.49
C PHE A 256 -3.02 2.59 2.79
N GLU A 257 -2.58 1.65 1.98
CA GLU A 257 -3.36 0.52 1.49
C GLU A 257 -2.65 -0.78 1.89
N CYS A 258 -3.39 -1.88 1.97
CA CYS A 258 -2.85 -3.20 2.24
C CYS A 258 -3.38 -4.20 1.21
N LEU A 259 -2.48 -4.94 0.58
CA LEU A 259 -2.81 -6.06 -0.28
C LEU A 259 -2.45 -7.36 0.46
N VAL A 260 -3.47 -8.14 0.81
CA VAL A 260 -3.31 -9.48 1.39
C VAL A 260 -3.47 -10.51 0.27
N ILE A 261 -2.42 -11.29 0.04
CA ILE A 261 -2.35 -12.29 -1.02
C ILE A 261 -2.40 -13.66 -0.36
N ASP A 262 -3.48 -14.39 -0.59
CA ASP A 262 -3.46 -15.84 -0.40
C ASP A 262 -2.72 -16.47 -1.59
N ASN A 263 -1.57 -17.07 -1.32
CA ASN A 263 -0.64 -17.58 -2.31
C ASN A 263 -0.86 -19.10 -2.53
N GLY A 264 -2.12 -19.49 -2.71
CA GLY A 264 -2.54 -20.86 -2.95
C GLY A 264 -2.55 -21.71 -1.67
N SER A 265 -3.15 -21.19 -0.59
CA SER A 265 -3.27 -21.96 0.65
C SER A 265 -4.25 -23.12 0.52
N THR A 266 -4.04 -24.14 1.34
CA THR A 266 -4.88 -25.33 1.45
C THR A 266 -5.50 -25.50 2.84
N ASP A 267 -5.17 -24.61 3.78
CA ASP A 267 -5.79 -24.52 5.11
C ASP A 267 -6.91 -23.46 5.15
N ASP A 268 -7.31 -23.03 6.34
CA ASP A 268 -8.35 -22.02 6.56
C ASP A 268 -7.87 -20.56 6.36
N SER A 269 -6.67 -20.34 5.81
CA SER A 269 -6.09 -18.98 5.63
C SER A 269 -7.04 -18.02 4.91
N VAL A 270 -7.69 -18.45 3.83
CA VAL A 270 -8.61 -17.61 3.03
C VAL A 270 -9.76 -17.07 3.89
N GLU A 271 -10.35 -17.93 4.72
CA GLU A 271 -11.47 -17.60 5.59
C GLU A 271 -11.03 -16.67 6.74
N VAL A 272 -9.86 -16.94 7.33
CA VAL A 272 -9.27 -16.08 8.37
C VAL A 272 -8.94 -14.69 7.80
N ILE A 273 -8.32 -14.62 6.63
CA ILE A 273 -7.99 -13.36 5.95
C ILE A 273 -9.27 -12.54 5.73
N ALA A 274 -10.30 -13.15 5.12
CA ALA A 274 -11.57 -12.47 4.85
C ALA A 274 -12.21 -11.92 6.14
N ARG A 275 -12.21 -12.71 7.22
CA ARG A 275 -12.75 -12.30 8.52
C ARG A 275 -12.00 -11.12 9.13
N HIS A 276 -10.67 -11.18 9.16
CA HIS A 276 -9.86 -10.12 9.76
C HIS A 276 -9.82 -8.86 8.91
N VAL A 277 -9.89 -8.96 7.59
CA VAL A 277 -10.03 -7.79 6.70
C VAL A 277 -11.40 -7.13 6.91
N GLY A 278 -12.50 -7.90 6.89
CA GLY A 278 -13.85 -7.39 7.04
C GLY A 278 -14.18 -6.32 5.99
N ASN A 279 -14.86 -5.25 6.42
CA ASN A 279 -15.22 -4.11 5.55
C ASN A 279 -14.20 -2.95 5.65
N ASP A 280 -12.94 -3.24 6.01
CA ASP A 280 -11.89 -2.20 6.01
C ASP A 280 -11.45 -1.94 4.58
N ASP A 281 -12.02 -0.90 4.01
CA ASP A 281 -11.74 -0.38 2.68
C ASP A 281 -10.23 -0.36 2.36
N ARG A 282 -9.35 -0.02 3.32
CA ARG A 282 -7.90 0.09 3.07
C ARG A 282 -7.26 -1.23 2.63
N PHE A 283 -7.95 -2.36 2.78
CA PHE A 283 -7.47 -3.69 2.51
C PHE A 283 -8.09 -4.27 1.24
N ARG A 284 -7.28 -4.97 0.46
CA ARG A 284 -7.70 -5.80 -0.66
C ARG A 284 -7.19 -7.21 -0.48
N ILE A 285 -8.02 -8.17 -0.83
CA ILE A 285 -7.66 -9.59 -0.81
C ILE A 285 -7.53 -10.06 -2.25
N GLU A 286 -6.47 -10.80 -2.54
CA GLU A 286 -6.35 -11.55 -3.79
C GLU A 286 -5.94 -12.99 -3.49
N THR A 287 -6.46 -13.93 -4.26
CA THR A 287 -6.14 -15.35 -4.12
C THR A 287 -5.50 -15.85 -5.41
N LEU A 288 -4.31 -16.41 -5.30
CA LEU A 288 -3.57 -16.97 -6.43
C LEU A 288 -3.96 -18.44 -6.62
N PRO A 289 -4.12 -18.90 -7.88
CA PRO A 289 -4.52 -20.28 -8.17
C PRO A 289 -3.45 -21.31 -7.78
N GLU A 290 -2.20 -20.87 -7.61
CA GLU A 290 -1.08 -21.69 -7.19
C GLU A 290 -0.05 -20.86 -6.41
N ASN A 291 0.80 -21.55 -5.66
CA ASN A 291 1.89 -20.92 -4.92
C ASN A 291 3.03 -20.50 -5.87
N LEU A 292 3.23 -19.19 -6.03
CA LEU A 292 4.31 -18.60 -6.84
C LEU A 292 5.64 -18.44 -6.07
N GLY A 293 5.64 -18.79 -4.79
CA GLY A 293 6.66 -18.45 -3.81
C GLY A 293 6.64 -16.97 -3.42
N GLN A 294 7.35 -16.63 -2.34
CA GLN A 294 7.28 -15.29 -1.75
C GLN A 294 7.76 -14.19 -2.72
N LEU A 295 8.93 -14.37 -3.37
CA LEU A 295 9.43 -13.38 -4.34
C LEU A 295 8.53 -13.27 -5.58
N GLY A 296 7.88 -14.37 -5.99
CA GLY A 296 6.98 -14.39 -7.15
C GLY A 296 5.72 -13.58 -6.88
N ALA A 297 5.05 -13.85 -5.76
CA ALA A 297 3.90 -13.07 -5.29
C ALA A 297 4.28 -11.59 -5.03
N ALA A 298 5.49 -11.33 -4.50
CA ALA A 298 5.99 -9.97 -4.31
C ALA A 298 6.18 -9.20 -5.62
N PHE A 299 6.62 -9.85 -6.71
CA PHE A 299 6.68 -9.19 -8.02
C PHE A 299 5.33 -9.02 -8.67
N TRP A 300 4.43 -10.00 -8.49
CA TRP A 300 3.06 -9.93 -8.98
C TRP A 300 2.28 -8.77 -8.35
N SER A 301 2.51 -8.51 -7.06
CA SER A 301 1.84 -7.42 -6.33
C SER A 301 2.22 -6.02 -6.82
N LEU A 302 3.41 -5.83 -7.42
CA LEU A 302 3.92 -4.51 -7.82
C LEU A 302 3.04 -3.77 -8.84
N ASP A 303 2.22 -4.52 -9.60
CA ASP A 303 1.26 -3.98 -10.58
C ASP A 303 -0.11 -3.67 -9.96
N LYS A 304 -0.34 -4.10 -8.72
CA LYS A 304 -1.63 -3.95 -8.02
C LYS A 304 -1.61 -2.88 -6.94
N ILE A 305 -0.40 -2.55 -6.46
CA ILE A 305 -0.17 -1.52 -5.45
C ILE A 305 0.10 -0.14 -6.08
N LYS A 306 -0.32 0.90 -5.37
CA LYS A 306 -0.28 2.31 -5.77
C LYS A 306 0.72 3.13 -4.94
N GLY A 307 1.15 2.63 -3.78
CA GLY A 307 2.01 3.34 -2.85
C GLY A 307 3.39 3.67 -3.40
N GLY A 308 3.93 4.82 -2.96
CA GLY A 308 5.30 5.23 -3.24
C GLY A 308 6.31 4.50 -2.35
N PHE A 309 5.88 4.10 -1.15
CA PHE A 309 6.61 3.24 -0.24
C PHE A 309 5.90 1.88 -0.10
N VAL A 310 6.68 0.80 0.03
CA VAL A 310 6.17 -0.56 0.07
C VAL A 310 6.85 -1.33 1.20
N SER A 311 6.08 -2.04 2.02
CA SER A 311 6.60 -3.00 2.99
C SER A 311 5.99 -4.37 2.70
N PHE A 312 6.84 -5.38 2.55
CA PHE A 312 6.42 -6.78 2.50
C PHE A 312 6.43 -7.31 3.92
N VAL A 313 5.26 -7.70 4.42
CA VAL A 313 5.06 -8.15 5.80
C VAL A 313 4.79 -9.65 5.76
N ASP A 314 5.59 -10.42 6.48
CA ASP A 314 5.39 -11.87 6.58
C ASP A 314 4.09 -12.16 7.34
N ALA A 315 3.36 -13.19 6.91
CA ALA A 315 2.00 -13.48 7.39
C ALA A 315 1.93 -14.01 8.84
N ASP A 316 3.07 -14.13 9.51
CA ASP A 316 3.25 -14.50 10.90
C ASP A 316 3.80 -13.39 11.81
N ASP A 317 4.24 -12.29 11.20
CA ASP A 317 4.83 -11.17 11.93
C ASP A 317 3.80 -10.12 12.33
N VAL A 318 4.17 -9.25 13.27
CA VAL A 318 3.34 -8.15 13.74
C VAL A 318 4.08 -6.82 13.64
N LEU A 319 3.39 -5.77 13.22
CA LEU A 319 3.94 -4.42 13.20
C LEU A 319 3.58 -3.67 14.49
N LEU A 320 4.50 -2.86 15.00
CA LEU A 320 4.13 -1.87 16.02
C LEU A 320 3.35 -0.74 15.35
N SER A 321 2.47 -0.08 16.09
CA SER A 321 1.56 0.95 15.55
C SER A 321 2.29 2.13 14.89
N THR A 322 3.55 2.39 15.25
CA THR A 322 4.39 3.48 14.72
C THR A 322 5.26 3.06 13.54
N TYR A 323 5.16 1.82 13.05
CA TYR A 323 6.05 1.28 12.01
C TYR A 323 6.05 2.18 10.75
N ALA A 324 4.89 2.45 10.17
CA ALA A 324 4.80 3.22 8.94
C ALA A 324 5.29 4.66 9.11
N SER A 325 4.83 5.35 10.15
CA SER A 325 5.19 6.74 10.38
C SER A 325 6.70 6.91 10.58
N MET A 326 7.34 6.03 11.36
CA MET A 326 8.77 6.10 11.63
C MET A 326 9.62 5.81 10.38
N HIS A 327 9.26 4.81 9.58
CA HIS A 327 9.95 4.54 8.32
C HIS A 327 9.77 5.67 7.29
N VAL A 328 8.57 6.20 7.13
CA VAL A 328 8.30 7.34 6.23
C VAL A 328 9.07 8.57 6.69
N GLN A 329 9.02 8.90 7.99
CA GLN A 329 9.75 10.04 8.54
C GLN A 329 11.26 9.92 8.31
N ALA A 330 11.84 8.72 8.48
CA ALA A 330 13.24 8.48 8.18
C ALA A 330 13.54 8.72 6.68
N HIS A 331 12.73 8.18 5.77
CA HIS A 331 12.89 8.41 4.33
C HIS A 331 12.82 9.88 3.91
N LEU A 332 11.99 10.67 4.60
CA LEU A 332 11.81 12.10 4.33
C LEU A 332 12.87 12.97 5.01
N ALA A 333 13.57 12.45 6.02
CA ALA A 333 14.57 13.20 6.78
C ALA A 333 16.02 12.84 6.43
N LEU A 334 16.27 11.70 5.76
CA LEU A 334 17.63 11.29 5.37
C LEU A 334 18.29 12.33 4.45
N ARG A 335 19.57 12.61 4.70
CA ARG A 335 20.39 13.51 3.87
C ARG A 335 20.64 13.00 2.45
N GLN A 336 20.45 11.70 2.25
CA GLN A 336 20.55 11.03 0.97
C GLN A 336 19.37 10.08 0.82
N SER A 337 18.64 10.19 -0.29
CA SER A 337 17.61 9.22 -0.63
C SER A 337 18.22 7.83 -0.78
N VAL A 338 17.66 6.86 -0.07
CA VAL A 338 18.03 5.45 -0.14
C VAL A 338 16.94 4.62 -0.80
N ALA A 339 17.27 3.41 -1.27
CA ALA A 339 16.28 2.53 -1.87
C ALA A 339 15.30 1.94 -0.86
N PHE A 340 15.76 1.68 0.37
CA PHE A 340 14.92 1.20 1.46
C PHE A 340 15.53 1.50 2.84
N THR A 341 14.68 1.44 3.86
CA THR A 341 15.06 1.49 5.28
C THR A 341 14.77 0.13 5.93
N SER A 342 15.57 -0.28 6.90
CA SER A 342 15.38 -1.52 7.69
C SER A 342 15.39 -1.18 9.18
N SER A 343 14.31 -1.46 9.89
CA SER A 343 14.20 -1.18 11.33
C SER A 343 14.64 -2.36 12.19
N SER A 344 14.77 -2.15 13.50
CA SER A 344 15.02 -3.26 14.42
C SER A 344 13.75 -4.04 14.71
N VAL A 345 13.91 -5.31 15.09
CA VAL A 345 12.80 -6.20 15.39
C VAL A 345 12.91 -6.73 16.82
N VAL A 346 11.78 -7.09 17.40
CA VAL A 346 11.72 -7.98 18.56
C VAL A 346 11.46 -9.39 18.08
N GLU A 347 12.21 -10.36 18.55
CA GLU A 347 11.94 -11.77 18.27
C GLU A 347 10.93 -12.31 19.27
N THR A 348 9.96 -13.05 18.76
CA THR A 348 8.89 -13.66 19.55
C THR A 348 8.79 -15.15 19.29
N ASP A 349 8.31 -15.91 20.26
CA ASP A 349 7.96 -17.32 20.05
C ASP A 349 6.65 -17.47 19.25
N ALA A 350 6.26 -18.70 18.97
CA ALA A 350 5.02 -19.01 18.26
C ALA A 350 3.75 -18.45 18.94
N LEU A 351 3.79 -18.17 20.24
CA LEU A 351 2.67 -17.59 21.01
C LEU A 351 2.73 -16.05 21.07
N GLY A 352 3.83 -15.44 20.63
CA GLY A 352 4.06 -14.00 20.69
C GLY A 352 4.80 -13.53 21.96
N ASN A 353 5.33 -14.45 22.78
CA ASN A 353 6.15 -14.06 23.92
C ASN A 353 7.51 -13.55 23.42
N ILE A 354 8.00 -12.47 24.02
CA ILE A 354 9.30 -11.89 23.67
C ILE A 354 10.42 -12.87 24.05
N LEU A 355 11.25 -13.22 23.08
CA LEU A 355 12.44 -14.05 23.26
C LEU A 355 13.70 -13.20 23.37
N ALA A 356 13.85 -12.26 22.45
CA ALA A 356 14.99 -11.36 22.40
C ALA A 356 14.59 -10.04 21.75
N THR A 357 15.16 -8.93 22.22
CA THR A 357 15.27 -7.75 21.37
C THR A 357 16.40 -8.01 20.39
N ALA A 358 16.17 -7.93 19.08
CA ALA A 358 17.28 -7.97 18.12
C ALA A 358 18.09 -6.68 18.28
N GLY A 359 19.01 -6.70 19.25
CA GLY A 359 19.94 -5.60 19.49
C GLY A 359 20.96 -5.56 18.38
N GLY A 360 20.86 -4.54 17.52
CA GLY A 360 21.88 -4.17 16.56
C GLY A 360 22.18 -5.20 15.48
N ASN A 361 21.53 -5.04 14.32
CA ASN A 361 22.02 -5.38 12.98
C ASN A 361 23.06 -6.50 12.96
N VAL A 362 22.62 -7.73 12.67
CA VAL A 362 23.49 -8.89 12.43
C VAL A 362 24.66 -8.49 11.51
N GLY A 363 25.80 -8.14 12.09
CA GLY A 363 27.06 -7.92 11.36
C GLY A 363 27.67 -6.51 11.27
N SER A 364 27.04 -5.40 11.72
CA SER A 364 27.71 -4.08 11.64
C SER A 364 28.27 -3.60 12.98
N GLY A 365 29.54 -3.91 13.22
CA GLY A 365 30.37 -3.24 14.22
C GLY A 365 30.66 -1.75 13.90
N SER A 366 29.73 -1.03 13.25
CA SER A 366 29.86 0.39 12.97
C SER A 366 28.66 1.17 13.49
N GLN A 367 28.60 1.32 14.82
CA GLN A 367 27.85 2.39 15.47
C GLN A 367 28.36 3.81 15.10
N SER A 368 29.33 3.92 14.18
CA SER A 368 30.06 5.18 13.90
C SER A 368 29.42 6.09 12.84
N GLN A 369 28.18 5.85 12.40
CA GLN A 369 27.51 6.65 11.36
C GLN A 369 26.06 7.00 11.70
N THR A 370 25.77 7.35 12.94
CA THR A 370 24.46 7.94 13.31
C THR A 370 24.40 9.44 12.95
N GLY A 371 23.21 10.04 12.97
CA GLY A 371 23.04 11.47 12.65
C GLY A 371 22.91 11.78 11.16
N ASN A 372 22.45 10.81 10.36
CA ASN A 372 22.26 10.96 8.91
C ASN A 372 20.95 11.67 8.50
N LEU A 373 20.18 12.17 9.47
CA LEU A 373 18.99 12.95 9.21
C LEU A 373 19.31 14.45 9.13
N HIS A 374 18.50 15.19 8.37
CA HIS A 374 18.44 16.64 8.43
C HIS A 374 17.86 17.10 9.77
N ALA A 375 18.15 18.34 10.15
CA ALA A 375 17.61 18.92 11.37
C ALA A 375 16.08 18.96 11.33
N GLU A 376 15.44 18.82 12.50
CA GLU A 376 13.98 18.83 12.66
C GLU A 376 13.31 20.03 11.96
N ALA A 377 13.92 21.21 12.03
CA ALA A 377 13.40 22.43 11.43
C ALA A 377 13.51 22.48 9.89
N SER A 378 14.21 21.54 9.26
CA SER A 378 14.52 21.53 7.82
C SER A 378 13.87 20.38 7.06
N VAL A 379 13.02 19.59 7.72
CA VAL A 379 12.38 18.42 7.13
C VAL A 379 10.87 18.53 7.16
N LEU A 380 10.23 17.76 6.28
CA LEU A 380 8.82 17.39 6.41
C LEU A 380 8.60 16.60 7.70
N ARG A 381 7.62 17.00 8.50
CA ARG A 381 7.26 16.39 9.78
C ARG A 381 5.91 15.73 9.70
N LEU A 382 5.87 14.46 10.10
CA LEU A 382 4.65 13.73 10.36
C LEU A 382 4.12 14.10 11.75
N PRO A 383 2.85 14.50 11.90
CA PRO A 383 2.25 14.78 13.21
C PRO A 383 2.25 13.59 14.15
N THR A 384 2.17 12.38 13.59
CA THR A 384 2.18 11.13 14.37
C THR A 384 3.57 10.79 14.92
N VAL A 385 4.63 11.40 14.37
CA VAL A 385 5.99 11.26 14.91
C VAL A 385 6.26 12.42 15.85
N SER A 386 6.28 12.13 17.15
CA SER A 386 6.53 13.16 18.16
C SER A 386 7.94 13.75 18.02
N ARG A 387 8.19 14.88 18.69
CA ARG A 387 9.54 15.46 18.76
C ARG A 387 10.54 14.49 19.37
N GLN A 388 10.12 13.73 20.39
CA GLN A 388 10.96 12.72 21.04
C GLN A 388 11.28 11.56 20.09
N ASP A 389 10.30 11.08 19.33
CA ASP A 389 10.51 9.99 18.36
C ASP A 389 11.43 10.43 17.22
N PHE A 390 11.29 11.66 16.74
CA PHE A 390 12.20 12.20 15.74
C PHE A 390 13.64 12.33 16.27
N GLN A 391 13.81 12.72 17.54
CA GLN A 391 15.13 12.73 18.17
C GLN A 391 15.73 11.32 18.24
N GLN A 392 14.92 10.30 18.56
CA GLN A 392 15.36 8.90 18.50
C GLN A 392 15.76 8.51 17.07
N LEU A 393 14.92 8.79 16.06
CA LEU A 393 15.26 8.53 14.66
C LEU A 393 16.57 9.20 14.25
N SER A 394 16.76 10.47 14.60
CA SER A 394 17.98 11.22 14.27
C SER A 394 19.22 10.61 14.91
N ALA A 395 19.11 10.19 16.17
CA ALA A 395 20.21 9.58 16.92
C ALA A 395 20.49 8.12 16.50
N ARG A 396 19.51 7.41 15.92
CA ARG A 396 19.56 5.96 15.71
C ARG A 396 19.42 5.51 14.25
N THR A 397 19.37 6.44 13.31
CA THR A 397 19.35 6.13 11.87
C THR A 397 20.74 6.28 11.25
N ALA A 398 21.20 5.24 10.55
CA ALA A 398 22.50 5.19 9.89
C ALA A 398 22.39 4.73 8.43
N LEU A 399 23.18 5.34 7.54
CA LEU A 399 23.33 4.84 6.17
C LEU A 399 24.18 3.56 6.18
N VAL A 400 23.82 2.58 5.34
CA VAL A 400 24.66 1.40 5.10
C VAL A 400 25.69 1.74 4.02
N PRO A 401 27.00 1.62 4.29
CA PRO A 401 28.01 1.87 3.28
C PRO A 401 27.88 0.90 2.11
N LYS A 402 27.99 1.39 0.86
CA LYS A 402 27.99 0.53 -0.34
C LYS A 402 29.11 -0.53 -0.36
N SER A 403 30.14 -0.35 0.46
CA SER A 403 31.24 -1.31 0.63
C SER A 403 30.93 -2.43 1.64
N ALA A 404 29.81 -2.36 2.34
CA ALA A 404 29.42 -3.37 3.31
C ALA A 404 29.11 -4.69 2.58
N SER A 405 29.85 -5.75 2.93
CA SER A 405 29.63 -7.09 2.39
C SER A 405 28.78 -7.93 3.34
N GLY A 406 28.00 -8.86 2.80
CA GLY A 406 27.15 -9.75 3.58
C GLY A 406 25.81 -9.11 3.95
N TRP A 407 25.05 -9.79 4.81
CA TRP A 407 23.74 -9.34 5.27
C TRP A 407 23.90 -8.23 6.32
N GLN A 408 23.17 -7.12 6.17
CA GLN A 408 23.27 -5.94 7.05
C GLN A 408 21.93 -5.55 7.69
N TRP A 409 20.84 -6.19 7.28
CA TRP A 409 19.47 -5.75 7.51
C TRP A 409 18.74 -6.70 8.47
N ASN A 410 17.57 -6.30 8.93
CA ASN A 410 16.66 -7.19 9.61
C ASN A 410 15.74 -7.92 8.59
N PRO A 411 14.97 -8.95 9.02
CA PRO A 411 14.09 -9.72 8.14
C PRO A 411 13.13 -8.86 7.31
N GLY A 412 12.56 -9.45 6.26
CA GLY A 412 11.65 -8.81 5.30
C GLY A 412 10.68 -7.79 5.89
N THR A 413 9.94 -8.19 6.93
CA THR A 413 8.95 -7.35 7.64
C THR A 413 9.50 -6.04 8.20
N ALA A 414 10.79 -5.95 8.48
CA ALA A 414 11.42 -4.74 8.98
C ALA A 414 11.74 -3.71 7.88
N ASN A 415 11.50 -4.04 6.60
CA ASN A 415 11.98 -3.26 5.46
C ASN A 415 10.87 -2.42 4.82
N MET A 416 11.13 -1.13 4.60
CA MET A 416 10.30 -0.24 3.78
C MET A 416 11.06 0.27 2.55
N TYR A 417 10.66 -0.21 1.38
CA TYR A 417 11.26 0.09 0.09
C TYR A 417 10.57 1.25 -0.62
N ARG A 418 11.28 1.90 -1.54
CA ARG A 418 10.68 2.76 -2.55
C ARG A 418 10.15 1.92 -3.70
N ALA A 419 8.89 2.12 -4.09
CA ALA A 419 8.25 1.35 -5.14
C ALA A 419 8.98 1.45 -6.50
N SER A 420 9.57 2.62 -6.79
CA SER A 420 10.38 2.82 -8.01
C SER A 420 11.62 1.93 -8.05
N GLN A 421 12.24 1.66 -6.89
CA GLN A 421 13.41 0.79 -6.79
C GLN A 421 13.03 -0.67 -6.95
N LEU A 422 11.90 -1.10 -6.37
CA LEU A 422 11.35 -2.45 -6.57
C LEU A 422 11.07 -2.72 -8.05
N ARG A 423 10.41 -1.79 -8.75
CA ARG A 423 10.11 -1.90 -10.20
C ARG A 423 11.37 -1.88 -11.06
N LEU A 424 12.43 -1.19 -10.63
CA LEU A 424 13.70 -1.16 -11.34
C LEU A 424 14.41 -2.53 -11.33
N VAL A 425 14.35 -3.22 -10.19
CA VAL A 425 15.02 -4.53 -9.98
C VAL A 425 14.10 -5.72 -10.22
N ARG A 426 12.84 -5.49 -10.59
CA ARG A 426 11.86 -6.53 -10.93
C ARG A 426 12.36 -7.39 -12.08
N ARG A 427 12.20 -8.71 -11.95
CA ARG A 427 12.43 -9.69 -13.02
C ARG A 427 11.18 -9.90 -13.86
N GLY A 428 11.37 -10.19 -15.15
CA GLY A 428 10.31 -10.70 -16.01
C GLY A 428 10.21 -12.22 -15.95
N GLY A 429 9.05 -12.77 -16.34
CA GLY A 429 8.80 -14.20 -16.53
C GLY A 429 8.02 -14.90 -15.42
N GLU A 430 7.34 -15.99 -15.79
CA GLU A 430 6.50 -16.87 -14.94
C GLU A 430 7.31 -17.91 -14.15
N ALA A 431 8.51 -17.57 -13.67
CA ALA A 431 9.25 -18.52 -12.84
C ALA A 431 8.66 -18.54 -11.43
N ARG A 432 8.37 -19.75 -10.92
CA ARG A 432 8.05 -19.94 -9.50
C ARG A 432 9.28 -19.57 -8.68
N TYR A 433 9.17 -18.53 -7.86
CA TYR A 433 10.27 -18.05 -7.02
C TYR A 433 10.00 -18.39 -5.56
N MET A 434 10.28 -19.63 -5.18
CA MET A 434 10.17 -20.15 -3.80
C MET A 434 11.23 -19.59 -2.83
N ARG A 435 11.88 -18.48 -3.18
CA ARG A 435 12.91 -17.81 -2.39
C ARG A 435 12.30 -16.63 -1.64
N SER A 436 12.92 -16.28 -0.51
CA SER A 436 12.55 -15.10 0.25
C SER A 436 12.67 -13.81 -0.56
N ALA A 437 11.68 -12.93 -0.41
CA ALA A 437 11.63 -11.68 -1.18
C ALA A 437 12.80 -10.75 -0.82
N ASP A 438 13.04 -10.57 0.48
CA ASP A 438 14.10 -9.75 1.05
C ASP A 438 15.51 -10.22 0.65
N GLY A 439 15.71 -11.53 0.53
CA GLY A 439 16.97 -12.14 0.11
C GLY A 439 17.39 -11.67 -1.28
N TYR A 440 16.45 -11.32 -2.16
CA TYR A 440 16.72 -10.72 -3.47
C TYR A 440 16.68 -9.19 -3.41
N LEU A 441 15.59 -8.65 -2.89
CA LEU A 441 15.30 -7.22 -2.94
C LEU A 441 16.32 -6.41 -2.15
N ASN A 442 16.78 -6.87 -0.98
CA ASN A 442 17.73 -6.10 -0.18
C ASN A 442 19.06 -5.89 -0.89
N PHE A 443 19.67 -6.95 -1.43
CA PHE A 443 20.95 -6.83 -2.15
C PHE A 443 20.81 -6.01 -3.43
N MET A 444 19.75 -6.26 -4.22
CA MET A 444 19.52 -5.53 -5.46
C MET A 444 19.22 -4.06 -5.19
N CYS A 445 18.23 -3.74 -4.34
CA CYS A 445 17.88 -2.36 -4.03
C CYS A 445 19.05 -1.61 -3.35
N HIS A 446 19.80 -2.25 -2.44
CA HIS A 446 20.98 -1.63 -1.82
C HIS A 446 22.07 -1.32 -2.85
N GLY A 447 22.37 -2.24 -3.77
CA GLY A 447 23.37 -2.00 -4.81
C GLY A 447 23.04 -0.77 -5.66
N PHE A 448 21.76 -0.60 -6.00
CA PHE A 448 21.29 0.49 -6.85
C PHE A 448 21.18 1.82 -6.11
N GLY A 449 20.43 1.86 -5.00
CA GLY A 449 20.09 3.10 -4.30
C GLY A 449 20.59 3.20 -2.87
N GLY A 450 21.35 2.22 -2.35
CA GLY A 450 21.75 2.16 -0.95
C GLY A 450 20.59 1.85 -0.01
N SER A 451 20.87 1.77 1.29
CA SER A 451 19.87 1.53 2.33
C SER A 451 20.25 2.26 3.61
N ALA A 452 19.29 2.39 4.53
CA ALA A 452 19.54 2.89 5.88
C ALA A 452 18.99 1.92 6.94
N LEU A 453 19.60 1.90 8.11
CA LEU A 453 19.16 1.13 9.27
C LEU A 453 18.53 2.10 10.28
N ILE A 454 17.41 1.71 10.85
CA ILE A 454 16.72 2.43 11.93
C ILE A 454 16.86 1.55 13.18
N ASP A 455 17.74 1.93 14.11
CA ASP A 455 17.96 1.19 15.38
C ASP A 455 16.85 1.51 16.40
N VAL A 456 15.60 1.35 15.96
CA VAL A 456 14.37 1.46 16.75
C VAL A 456 13.55 0.22 16.43
N VAL A 457 13.02 -0.44 17.46
CA VAL A 457 12.14 -1.60 17.29
C VAL A 457 10.80 -1.13 16.74
N LEU A 458 10.43 -1.61 15.55
CA LEU A 458 9.18 -1.24 14.88
C LEU A 458 8.33 -2.44 14.44
N SER A 459 8.84 -3.66 14.55
CA SER A 459 8.07 -4.88 14.27
C SER A 459 8.52 -6.06 15.14
N GLY A 460 7.66 -7.07 15.24
CA GLY A 460 7.93 -8.35 15.86
C GLY A 460 8.12 -9.43 14.80
N TYR A 461 9.26 -10.11 14.86
CA TYR A 461 9.61 -11.26 14.04
C TYR A 461 9.25 -12.55 14.79
N ARG A 462 8.37 -13.39 14.22
CA ARG A 462 7.90 -14.60 14.88
C ARG A 462 8.78 -15.81 14.55
N LEU A 463 9.23 -16.50 15.58
CA LEU A 463 10.00 -17.73 15.47
C LEU A 463 9.08 -18.93 15.69
N HIS A 464 8.93 -19.76 14.65
CA HIS A 464 8.25 -21.05 14.73
C HIS A 464 8.88 -22.08 13.79
N GLY A 465 8.60 -23.37 14.02
CA GLY A 465 9.28 -24.50 13.33
C GLY A 465 9.03 -24.65 11.82
N GLN A 466 8.42 -23.66 11.15
CA GLN A 466 8.26 -23.65 9.69
C GLN A 466 9.11 -22.55 9.01
N ASN A 467 9.77 -21.67 9.76
CA ASN A 467 10.65 -20.65 9.19
C ASN A 467 12.07 -21.21 8.99
N ALA A 468 12.73 -20.81 7.91
CA ALA A 468 14.07 -21.32 7.58
C ALA A 468 15.18 -20.84 8.53
N PHE A 469 14.90 -19.82 9.36
CA PHE A 469 15.86 -19.13 10.23
C PHE A 469 15.44 -19.07 11.71
N SER A 470 14.49 -19.90 12.14
CA SER A 470 13.82 -19.78 13.44
C SER A 470 13.98 -20.98 14.38
N ASN A 471 14.96 -21.86 14.14
CA ASN A 471 15.19 -22.99 15.04
C ASN A 471 15.52 -22.54 16.47
N HIS A 472 16.14 -21.36 16.61
CA HIS A 472 16.53 -20.72 17.86
C HIS A 472 16.49 -19.19 17.71
N GLU A 473 16.42 -18.46 18.82
CA GLU A 473 16.60 -17.02 18.87
C GLU A 473 17.96 -16.58 18.29
N SER A 474 18.02 -15.36 17.75
CA SER A 474 19.24 -14.79 17.19
C SER A 474 20.28 -14.59 18.29
N SER A 475 21.33 -15.41 18.24
CA SER A 475 22.51 -15.28 19.09
C SER A 475 23.76 -14.98 18.25
N PRO A 476 24.67 -14.11 18.72
CA PRO A 476 25.99 -13.99 18.12
C PRO A 476 26.62 -15.37 17.92
N TRP A 477 27.23 -15.57 16.74
CA TRP A 477 27.96 -16.79 16.34
C TRP A 477 27.11 -18.04 16.08
N LEU A 478 25.81 -18.03 16.36
CA LEU A 478 24.89 -19.11 16.03
C LEU A 478 24.21 -18.81 14.69
N ARG A 479 24.31 -19.73 13.73
CA ARG A 479 23.55 -19.65 12.47
C ARG A 479 22.33 -20.54 12.56
N SER A 480 21.15 -19.99 12.30
CA SER A 480 19.88 -20.73 12.35
C SER A 480 19.47 -21.36 11.02
N GLY A 481 20.11 -21.00 9.90
CA GLY A 481 19.78 -21.50 8.55
C GLY A 481 20.19 -22.95 8.30
N THR A 482 19.43 -23.66 7.45
CA THR A 482 19.67 -25.07 7.10
C THR A 482 20.64 -25.23 5.91
N PRO A 483 21.38 -26.35 5.78
CA PRO A 483 22.23 -26.61 4.62
C PRO A 483 21.50 -26.53 3.27
N GLU A 484 20.26 -27.03 3.21
CA GLU A 484 19.43 -26.99 2.01
C GLU A 484 19.06 -25.56 1.62
N TYR A 485 18.73 -24.71 2.60
CA TYR A 485 18.51 -23.28 2.36
C TYR A 485 19.76 -22.63 1.74
N TYR A 486 20.96 -22.91 2.26
CA TYR A 486 22.19 -22.35 1.71
C TYR A 486 22.46 -22.82 0.28
N ARG A 487 22.17 -24.08 -0.05
CA ARG A 487 22.27 -24.61 -1.42
C ARG A 487 21.32 -23.89 -2.38
N LEU A 488 20.06 -23.72 -1.99
CA LEU A 488 19.06 -22.98 -2.78
C LEU A 488 19.43 -21.50 -2.94
N ALA A 489 20.00 -20.89 -1.90
CA ALA A 489 20.48 -19.51 -1.94
C ALA A 489 21.66 -19.31 -2.90
N GLU A 490 22.54 -20.31 -3.03
CA GLU A 490 23.64 -20.32 -4.00
C GLU A 490 23.11 -20.38 -5.43
N GLU A 491 22.18 -21.31 -5.72
CA GLU A 491 21.53 -21.41 -7.03
C GLU A 491 20.81 -20.11 -7.41
N ALA A 492 20.09 -19.52 -6.45
CA ALA A 492 19.38 -18.27 -6.68
C ALA A 492 20.34 -17.08 -6.92
N THR A 493 21.53 -17.08 -6.31
CA THR A 493 22.58 -16.08 -6.57
C THR A 493 23.09 -16.16 -8.01
N LEU A 494 23.21 -17.37 -8.57
CA LEU A 494 23.58 -17.53 -9.98
C LEU A 494 22.54 -16.91 -10.92
N THR A 495 21.25 -17.08 -10.62
CA THR A 495 20.17 -16.41 -11.34
C THR A 495 20.25 -14.88 -11.21
N ASP A 496 20.64 -14.35 -10.03
CA ASP A 496 20.84 -12.91 -9.77
C ASP A 496 21.93 -12.32 -10.66
N ILE A 497 23.04 -13.03 -10.76
CA ILE A 497 24.16 -12.66 -11.63
C ILE A 497 23.74 -12.70 -13.10
N ASP A 498 23.13 -13.80 -13.55
CA ASP A 498 22.72 -13.94 -14.95
C ASP A 498 21.73 -12.83 -15.34
N PHE A 499 20.72 -12.58 -14.51
CA PHE A 499 19.76 -11.49 -14.71
C PHE A 499 20.47 -10.12 -14.86
N LEU A 500 21.38 -9.78 -13.94
CA LEU A 500 22.06 -8.48 -13.96
C LEU A 500 22.95 -8.33 -15.20
N LEU A 501 23.67 -9.39 -15.59
CA LEU A 501 24.53 -9.39 -16.78
C LEU A 501 23.72 -9.34 -18.07
N ALA A 502 22.65 -10.13 -18.18
CA ALA A 502 21.77 -10.17 -19.35
C ALA A 502 21.09 -8.82 -19.60
N ASN A 503 20.83 -8.06 -18.53
CA ASN A 503 20.18 -6.75 -18.57
C ASN A 503 21.17 -5.58 -18.39
N ALA A 504 22.48 -5.79 -18.58
CA ALA A 504 23.49 -4.76 -18.35
C ALA A 504 23.21 -3.44 -19.09
N GLY A 505 22.67 -3.50 -20.31
CA GLY A 505 22.32 -2.28 -21.08
C GLY A 505 21.28 -1.38 -20.38
N ARG A 506 20.42 -1.94 -19.53
CA ARG A 506 19.46 -1.18 -18.72
C ARG A 506 20.13 -0.42 -17.58
N TYR A 507 21.24 -0.93 -17.05
CA TYR A 507 21.76 -0.52 -15.75
C TYR A 507 23.13 0.17 -15.80
N VAL A 508 23.96 -0.11 -16.80
CA VAL A 508 25.34 0.39 -16.85
C VAL A 508 25.42 1.91 -16.85
N TRP A 509 24.55 2.58 -17.62
CA TRP A 509 24.51 4.04 -17.66
C TRP A 509 23.99 4.66 -16.35
N MET A 510 23.09 3.96 -15.66
CA MET A 510 22.46 4.44 -14.42
C MET A 510 23.41 4.34 -13.21
N LEU A 511 24.27 3.33 -13.19
CA LEU A 511 25.19 3.07 -12.07
C LEU A 511 26.53 3.80 -12.17
N ASP A 512 26.76 4.60 -13.23
CA ASP A 512 27.97 5.40 -13.48
C ASP A 512 29.29 4.68 -13.13
N GLY A 513 29.51 3.50 -13.72
CA GLY A 513 30.69 2.67 -13.46
C GLY A 513 30.62 1.78 -12.21
N GLY A 514 29.62 1.97 -11.35
CA GLY A 514 29.33 1.14 -10.17
C GLY A 514 28.68 -0.21 -10.46
N PHE A 515 28.37 -0.53 -11.72
CA PHE A 515 27.77 -1.81 -12.14
C PHE A 515 28.52 -3.02 -11.59
N TRP A 516 29.85 -3.00 -11.70
CA TRP A 516 30.71 -4.10 -11.27
C TRP A 516 30.74 -4.26 -9.75
N SER A 517 30.64 -3.16 -9.00
CA SER A 517 30.51 -3.20 -7.55
C SER A 517 29.17 -3.79 -7.11
N VAL A 518 28.08 -3.45 -7.82
CA VAL A 518 26.77 -4.08 -7.59
C VAL A 518 26.83 -5.57 -7.90
N LEU A 519 27.47 -5.95 -9.00
CA LEU A 519 27.65 -7.35 -9.37
C LEU A 519 28.43 -8.12 -8.29
N ASP A 520 29.51 -7.55 -7.75
CA ASP A 520 30.27 -8.17 -6.67
C ASP A 520 29.45 -8.25 -5.37
N LEU A 521 28.67 -7.22 -5.05
CA LEU A 521 27.81 -7.17 -3.87
C LEU A 521 26.76 -8.30 -3.88
N ILE A 522 26.07 -8.51 -5.01
CA ILE A 522 24.98 -9.50 -5.09
C ILE A 522 25.49 -10.94 -5.02
N THR A 523 26.81 -11.18 -5.18
CA THR A 523 27.42 -12.49 -4.90
C THR A 523 27.33 -12.88 -3.42
N ARG A 524 27.12 -11.88 -2.53
CA ARG A 524 27.12 -12.03 -1.06
C ARG A 524 28.44 -12.49 -0.48
N GLU A 525 29.50 -12.51 -1.28
CA GLU A 525 30.83 -12.91 -0.85
C GLU A 525 31.63 -11.73 -0.31
N THR A 526 32.56 -12.05 0.59
CA THR A 526 33.54 -11.07 1.05
C THR A 526 34.56 -10.77 -0.05
N PRO A 527 35.21 -9.59 -0.06
CA PRO A 527 36.24 -9.27 -1.04
C PRO A 527 37.36 -10.33 -1.16
N LYS A 528 37.65 -11.05 -0.06
CA LYS A 528 38.66 -12.13 -0.03
C LYS A 528 38.20 -13.40 -0.76
N ARG A 529 36.89 -13.66 -0.84
CA ARG A 529 36.30 -14.88 -1.43
C ARG A 529 35.80 -14.68 -2.86
N LEU A 530 35.60 -13.44 -3.32
CA LEU A 530 35.18 -13.13 -4.70
C LEU A 530 35.99 -13.86 -5.77
N ARG A 531 37.32 -13.95 -5.61
CA ARG A 531 38.17 -14.63 -6.61
C ARG A 531 37.91 -16.14 -6.68
N SER A 532 37.58 -16.77 -5.57
CA SER A 532 37.17 -18.18 -5.54
C SER A 532 35.80 -18.36 -6.17
N PHE A 533 34.87 -17.46 -5.85
CA PHE A 533 33.50 -17.47 -6.39
C PHE A 533 33.49 -17.36 -7.93
N TYR A 534 34.21 -16.39 -8.49
CA TYR A 534 34.34 -16.27 -9.96
C TYR A 534 35.14 -17.41 -10.60
N GLY A 535 35.83 -18.24 -9.80
CA GLY A 535 36.47 -19.46 -10.27
C GLY A 535 35.49 -20.61 -10.54
N ASP A 536 34.25 -20.53 -10.03
CA ASP A 536 33.23 -21.55 -10.24
C ASP A 536 32.90 -21.70 -11.73
N PRO A 537 32.90 -22.94 -12.28
CA PRO A 537 32.55 -23.19 -13.67
C PRO A 537 31.19 -22.64 -14.09
N LYS A 538 30.16 -22.71 -13.24
CA LYS A 538 28.81 -22.20 -13.54
C LYS A 538 28.82 -20.68 -13.70
N VAL A 539 29.53 -19.97 -12.82
CA VAL A 539 29.67 -18.50 -12.90
C VAL A 539 30.43 -18.11 -14.17
N PHE A 540 31.48 -18.86 -14.50
CA PHE A 540 32.23 -18.66 -15.73
C PHE A 540 31.35 -18.82 -16.98
N GLU A 541 30.53 -19.87 -17.06
CA GLU A 541 29.62 -20.11 -18.20
C GLU A 541 28.57 -18.99 -18.33
N ILE A 542 28.00 -18.51 -17.22
CA ILE A 542 27.07 -17.37 -17.22
C ILE A 542 27.74 -16.12 -17.80
N PHE A 543 28.98 -15.81 -17.39
CA PHE A 543 29.73 -14.68 -17.93
C PHE A 543 30.04 -14.85 -19.42
N LEU A 544 30.44 -16.05 -19.83
CA LEU A 544 30.78 -16.36 -21.20
C LEU A 544 29.56 -16.18 -22.11
N ALA A 545 28.40 -16.68 -21.70
CA ALA A 545 27.13 -16.57 -22.42
C ALA A 545 26.67 -15.10 -22.57
N ASN A 546 26.86 -14.28 -21.53
CA ASN A 546 26.45 -12.87 -21.54
C ASN A 546 27.49 -11.92 -22.13
N ALA A 547 28.75 -12.35 -22.32
CA ALA A 547 29.84 -11.50 -22.80
C ALA A 547 29.51 -10.69 -24.08
N PRO A 548 28.84 -11.25 -25.11
CA PRO A 548 28.49 -10.49 -26.32
C PRO A 548 27.52 -9.34 -26.07
N LYS A 549 26.60 -9.47 -25.10
CA LYS A 549 25.66 -8.42 -24.70
C LYS A 549 26.30 -7.40 -23.76
N LEU A 550 27.23 -7.87 -22.93
CA LEU A 550 27.89 -7.11 -21.88
C LEU A 550 28.98 -6.18 -22.43
N ALA A 551 29.84 -6.67 -23.32
CA ALA A 551 31.00 -5.92 -23.80
C ALA A 551 30.65 -4.58 -24.50
N PRO A 552 29.59 -4.48 -25.34
CA PRO A 552 29.19 -3.22 -25.96
C PRO A 552 28.77 -2.12 -24.98
N GLN A 553 28.38 -2.49 -23.75
CA GLN A 553 27.93 -1.53 -22.74
C GLN A 553 29.07 -0.72 -22.11
N PHE A 554 30.32 -1.13 -22.34
CA PHE A 554 31.49 -0.51 -21.72
C PHE A 554 32.53 -0.07 -22.76
N ARG A 555 33.30 0.96 -22.40
CA ARG A 555 34.56 1.23 -23.12
C ARG A 555 35.44 -0.02 -23.06
N SER A 556 36.02 -0.43 -24.20
CA SER A 556 36.73 -1.72 -24.30
C SER A 556 37.82 -1.91 -23.24
N ARG A 557 38.50 -0.82 -22.83
CA ARG A 557 39.51 -0.85 -21.75
C ARG A 557 38.91 -1.22 -20.40
N VAL A 558 37.76 -0.65 -20.06
CA VAL A 558 37.05 -0.93 -18.81
C VAL A 558 36.60 -2.39 -18.81
N PHE A 559 35.94 -2.85 -19.87
CA PHE A 559 35.54 -4.24 -20.00
C PHE A 559 36.73 -5.21 -19.83
N CYS A 560 37.85 -4.96 -20.50
CA CYS A 560 39.05 -5.78 -20.36
C CYS A 560 39.55 -5.84 -18.92
N ARG A 561 39.65 -4.68 -18.26
CA ARG A 561 40.11 -4.57 -16.87
C ARG A 561 39.22 -5.36 -15.92
N GLU A 562 37.90 -5.23 -16.05
CA GLU A 562 36.93 -5.85 -15.15
C GLU A 562 36.83 -7.37 -15.34
N ILE A 563 36.99 -7.88 -16.57
CA ILE A 563 37.13 -9.32 -16.81
C ILE A 563 38.46 -9.84 -16.22
N LEU A 564 39.56 -9.12 -16.38
CA LEU A 564 40.88 -9.53 -15.85
C LEU A 564 41.00 -9.42 -14.33
N ALA A 565 40.12 -8.64 -13.69
CA ALA A 565 39.99 -8.59 -12.24
C ALA A 565 39.37 -9.87 -11.66
N ARG A 566 38.48 -10.53 -12.43
CA ARG A 566 37.69 -11.70 -11.99
C ARG A 566 38.23 -13.03 -12.53
N TYR A 567 38.70 -13.03 -13.78
CA TYR A 567 39.17 -14.22 -14.50
C TYR A 567 40.65 -14.12 -14.88
N SER A 568 41.28 -15.28 -15.13
CA SER A 568 42.68 -15.34 -15.57
C SER A 568 42.91 -16.37 -16.68
N GLY A 569 44.06 -16.28 -17.35
CA GLY A 569 44.53 -17.29 -18.29
C GLY A 569 43.56 -17.58 -19.45
N SER A 570 43.14 -18.83 -19.59
CA SER A 570 42.25 -19.29 -20.65
C SER A 570 40.81 -18.74 -20.49
N GLN A 571 40.29 -18.66 -19.26
CA GLN A 571 38.93 -18.18 -18.99
C GLN A 571 38.75 -16.72 -19.43
N ALA A 572 39.65 -15.83 -19.00
CA ALA A 572 39.60 -14.42 -19.39
C ALA A 572 39.67 -14.25 -20.92
N ARG A 573 40.54 -15.02 -21.60
CA ARG A 573 40.65 -14.98 -23.07
C ARG A 573 39.38 -15.42 -23.77
N LYS A 574 38.68 -16.45 -23.27
CA LYS A 574 37.40 -16.92 -23.82
C LYS A 574 36.32 -15.84 -23.70
N ILE A 575 36.15 -15.27 -22.51
CA ILE A 575 35.15 -14.21 -22.27
C ILE A 575 35.43 -12.97 -23.12
N LEU A 576 36.69 -12.51 -23.18
CA LEU A 576 37.05 -11.34 -23.99
C LEU A 576 36.87 -11.61 -25.50
N ARG A 577 37.17 -12.82 -25.98
CA ARG A 577 36.88 -13.19 -27.38
C ARG A 577 35.39 -13.17 -27.66
N ALA A 578 34.57 -13.78 -26.80
CA ALA A 578 33.13 -13.77 -26.94
C ALA A 578 32.57 -12.35 -26.97
N GLY A 579 33.00 -11.49 -26.04
CA GLY A 579 32.58 -10.09 -25.99
C GLY A 579 32.99 -9.24 -27.20
N PHE A 580 34.10 -9.57 -27.86
CA PHE A 580 34.57 -8.84 -29.05
C PHE A 580 34.26 -9.53 -30.38
N GLY A 581 33.27 -10.43 -30.42
CA GLY A 581 32.84 -11.08 -31.66
C GLY A 581 33.86 -12.06 -32.23
N GLY A 582 34.53 -12.82 -31.37
CA GLY A 582 35.48 -13.88 -31.72
C GLY A 582 36.92 -13.43 -31.92
N LYS A 583 37.20 -12.13 -32.10
CA LYS A 583 38.56 -11.59 -32.30
C LYS A 583 38.98 -10.69 -31.14
N LEU A 584 40.13 -11.01 -30.53
CA LEU A 584 40.72 -10.12 -29.50
C LEU A 584 41.27 -8.86 -30.18
N LYS A 585 40.83 -7.69 -29.72
CA LYS A 585 41.37 -6.40 -30.19
C LYS A 585 42.82 -6.20 -29.70
N PRO A 586 43.71 -5.51 -30.44
CA PRO A 586 45.07 -5.21 -29.99
C PRO A 586 45.15 -4.58 -28.59
N ARG A 587 44.19 -3.71 -28.25
CA ARG A 587 44.07 -3.10 -26.92
C ARG A 587 43.79 -4.12 -25.81
N ALA A 588 43.05 -5.20 -26.10
CA ALA A 588 42.81 -6.28 -25.14
C ALA A 588 44.10 -7.06 -24.86
N TYR A 589 44.94 -7.28 -25.88
CA TYR A 589 46.27 -7.88 -25.67
C TYR A 589 47.17 -7.03 -24.77
N GLY A 590 47.16 -5.70 -24.96
CA GLY A 590 47.90 -4.78 -24.09
C GLY A 590 47.46 -4.83 -22.62
N GLU A 591 46.16 -4.86 -22.35
CA GLU A 591 45.63 -4.99 -20.98
C GLU A 591 45.92 -6.37 -20.36
N ILE A 592 45.87 -7.44 -21.15
CA ILE A 592 46.25 -8.79 -20.71
C ILE A 592 47.73 -8.81 -20.31
N ALA A 593 48.62 -8.32 -21.17
CA ALA A 593 50.06 -8.27 -20.89
C ALA A 593 50.38 -7.41 -19.65
N LEU A 594 49.77 -6.24 -19.51
CA LEU A 594 49.91 -5.39 -18.32
C LEU A 594 49.43 -6.08 -17.03
N SER A 595 48.33 -6.84 -17.10
CA SER A 595 47.79 -7.60 -15.97
C SER A 595 48.75 -8.72 -15.54
N GLU A 596 49.33 -9.45 -16.48
CA GLU A 596 50.31 -10.52 -16.23
C GLU A 596 51.60 -9.96 -15.60
N THR A 597 52.11 -8.83 -16.11
CA THR A 597 53.29 -8.15 -15.54
C THR A 597 53.04 -7.67 -14.11
N ARG A 598 51.85 -7.10 -13.81
CA ARG A 598 51.47 -6.69 -12.44
C ARG A 598 51.39 -7.88 -11.49
N LYS A 599 50.86 -9.02 -11.94
CA LYS A 599 50.81 -10.25 -11.14
C LYS A 599 52.21 -10.78 -10.84
N ALA A 600 53.10 -10.81 -11.83
CA ALA A 600 54.50 -11.21 -11.64
C ALA A 600 55.22 -10.30 -10.62
N ALA A 601 55.04 -8.98 -10.73
CA ALA A 601 55.61 -8.01 -9.79
C ALA A 601 55.05 -8.15 -8.35
N SER A 602 53.76 -8.46 -8.20
CA SER A 602 53.14 -8.71 -6.89
C SER A 602 53.67 -9.98 -6.24
N ILE A 603 53.86 -11.06 -7.00
CA ILE A 603 54.43 -12.32 -6.50
C ILE A 603 55.88 -12.12 -6.05
N LEU A 604 56.67 -11.34 -6.81
CA LEU A 604 58.03 -10.96 -6.43
C LEU A 604 58.08 -10.10 -5.14
N ARG A 605 57.12 -9.20 -4.94
CA ARG A 605 56.99 -8.39 -3.71
C ARG A 605 56.52 -9.17 -2.48
N LYS A 606 55.82 -10.29 -2.64
CA LYS A 606 55.42 -11.16 -1.52
C LYS A 606 56.48 -12.20 -1.12
N ARG A 607 57.52 -12.36 -1.94
CA ARG A 607 58.67 -13.24 -1.70
C ARG A 607 59.88 -12.50 -1.10
N LYS A 608 59.82 -11.17 -1.06
CA LYS A 608 60.65 -10.31 -0.21
C LYS A 608 59.84 -9.95 1.03
#